data_AF-A0A2V9Y3H2-F1
#
_entry.id   AF-A0A2V9Y3H2-F1
#
_cell.length_a   1.000
_cell.length_b   1.000
_cell.length_c   1.000
_cell.angle_alpha   90.00
_cell.angle_beta   90.00
_cell.angle_gamma   90.00
#
_symmetry.space_group_name_H-M   'P 1'
#
loop_
_entity.id
_entity.type
_entity.pdbx_description
1 polymer ?
#
loop_
_entity_poly.entity_id
_entity_poly.type
_entity_poly.pdbx_seq_one_letter_code
_entity_poly.pdbx_strand_id
1 'polypeptide(L)'
;MMSVCVVVFWLGAVGMTLTDTSFLFTRSTAPAAPARIPARLAIYYGYPSLVNGSNGDMEKAASIFSAYDVVVWGDGIEFPDREPGRFPPGDPEEHQKALRIIAAVRDRSPGTHFYGYVCLGEIPSAERERKSLTPKQI
;
A
#
# COMPACT_ATOMS: atom_id res chain seq x y z
N MET A 1 -5.20 27.12 33.93
CA MET A 1 -6.41 27.38 34.73
C MET A 1 -7.46 26.35 34.32
N MET A 2 -7.81 25.45 35.25
CA MET A 2 -9.05 24.64 35.35
C MET A 2 -9.31 23.63 34.21
N SER A 3 -9.58 22.35 34.46
CA SER A 3 -10.66 21.86 35.30
C SER A 3 -10.37 20.43 35.77
N VAL A 4 -10.43 20.19 37.07
CA VAL A 4 -10.45 18.85 37.68
C VAL A 4 -11.88 18.64 38.16
N CYS A 5 -12.61 17.72 37.53
CA CYS A 5 -13.91 17.27 38.03
C CYS A 5 -13.69 16.39 39.26
N VAL A 6 -13.94 16.94 40.44
CA VAL A 6 -14.06 16.16 41.69
C VAL A 6 -15.51 15.67 41.77
N VAL A 7 -15.72 14.38 41.53
CA VAL A 7 -17.02 13.74 41.82
C VAL A 7 -17.00 13.35 43.29
N VAL A 8 -17.68 14.13 44.12
CA VAL A 8 -17.91 13.80 45.54
C VAL A 8 -19.10 12.85 45.63
N PHE A 9 -18.82 11.57 45.87
CA PHE A 9 -19.86 10.61 46.28
C PHE A 9 -19.99 10.64 47.80
N TRP A 10 -21.12 11.18 48.28
CA TRP A 10 -21.57 10.97 49.64
C TRP A 10 -22.34 9.65 49.68
N LEU A 11 -21.83 8.65 50.40
CA LEU A 11 -22.63 7.48 50.79
C LEU A 11 -22.50 7.26 52.29
N GLY A 12 -23.67 7.15 52.92
CA GLY A 12 -23.84 7.04 54.36
C GLY A 12 -23.22 5.80 54.98
N ALA A 13 -22.96 5.92 56.27
CA ALA A 13 -22.41 4.89 57.12
C ALA A 13 -23.32 3.67 57.22
N VAL A 14 -22.83 2.52 56.78
CA VAL A 14 -23.23 1.21 57.30
C VAL A 14 -21.95 0.43 57.58
N GLY A 15 -21.80 0.05 58.85
CA GLY A 15 -20.62 -0.65 59.34
C GLY A 15 -20.49 -2.05 58.75
N MET A 16 -19.31 -2.35 58.25
CA MET A 16 -18.82 -3.70 58.04
C MET A 16 -17.30 -3.60 57.94
N THR A 17 -16.58 -4.07 58.97
CA THR A 17 -15.11 -4.07 58.99
C THR A 17 -14.59 -5.13 58.02
N LEU A 18 -14.52 -4.76 56.75
CA LEU A 18 -13.67 -5.38 55.76
C LEU A 18 -12.38 -4.58 55.71
N THR A 19 -11.25 -5.25 55.91
CA THR A 19 -9.91 -4.68 55.71
C THR A 19 -9.81 -4.19 54.26
N ASP A 20 -9.96 -2.88 54.11
CA ASP A 20 -9.92 -2.16 52.84
C ASP A 20 -8.51 -2.25 52.26
N THR A 21 -8.30 -3.30 51.46
CA THR A 21 -7.05 -3.52 50.74
C THR A 21 -7.13 -2.65 49.50
N SER A 22 -6.73 -1.39 49.63
CA SER A 22 -6.70 -0.44 48.53
C SER A 22 -5.72 -0.93 47.46
N PHE A 23 -6.25 -1.61 46.44
CA PHE A 23 -5.51 -1.92 45.23
C PHE A 23 -5.19 -0.60 44.51
N LEU A 24 -3.96 -0.11 44.72
CA LEU A 24 -3.39 0.94 43.90
C LEU A 24 -3.20 0.36 42.49
N PHE A 25 -4.16 0.61 41.60
CA PHE A 25 -3.96 0.45 40.16
C PHE A 25 -3.01 1.56 39.69
N THR A 26 -1.71 1.30 39.80
CA THR A 26 -0.70 2.10 39.10
C THR A 26 -0.91 1.88 37.61
N ARG A 27 -1.58 2.84 36.95
CA ARG A 27 -1.71 2.85 35.50
C ARG A 27 -0.33 3.11 34.91
N SER A 28 0.38 2.04 34.57
CA SER A 28 1.60 2.12 33.77
C SER A 28 1.22 2.71 32.41
N THR A 29 1.41 4.01 32.24
CA THR A 29 1.42 4.62 30.90
C THR A 29 2.68 4.14 30.21
N ALA A 30 2.55 3.04 29.48
CA ALA A 30 3.55 2.68 28.48
C ALA A 30 3.72 3.89 27.54
N PRO A 31 4.95 4.28 27.21
CA PRO A 31 5.16 5.31 26.21
C PRO A 31 4.43 4.90 24.94
N ALA A 32 3.60 5.80 24.41
CA ALA A 32 2.92 5.57 23.15
C ALA A 32 3.98 5.28 22.09
N ALA A 33 3.87 4.13 21.42
CA ALA A 33 4.76 3.80 20.31
C ALA A 33 4.71 4.96 19.30
N PRO A 34 5.86 5.37 18.71
CA PRO A 34 5.86 6.42 17.72
C PRO A 34 4.88 6.06 16.61
N ALA A 35 4.01 7.01 16.26
CA ALA A 35 3.07 6.83 15.17
C ALA A 35 3.86 6.53 13.89
N ARG A 36 3.72 5.32 13.36
CA ARG A 36 4.34 4.96 12.08
C ARG A 36 3.51 5.58 10.98
N ILE A 37 4.13 6.46 10.19
CA ILE A 37 3.52 6.98 8.98
C ILE A 37 3.44 5.82 7.98
N PRO A 38 2.26 5.48 7.45
CA PRO A 38 2.14 4.44 6.44
C PRO A 38 2.94 4.80 5.19
N ALA A 39 3.59 3.80 4.57
CA ALA A 39 4.28 3.99 3.30
C ALA A 39 3.29 4.38 2.19
N ARG A 40 3.73 5.30 1.31
CA ARG A 40 2.97 5.72 0.14
C ARG A 40 3.13 4.67 -0.97
N LEU A 41 2.03 4.04 -1.33
CA LEU A 41 1.99 2.96 -2.32
C LEU A 41 1.41 3.46 -3.65
N ALA A 42 2.09 3.18 -4.75
CA ALA A 42 1.55 3.26 -6.10
C ALA A 42 1.39 1.85 -6.69
N ILE A 43 0.20 1.54 -7.22
CA ILE A 43 -0.05 0.34 -8.01
C ILE A 43 -0.51 0.81 -9.40
N TYR A 44 0.23 0.42 -10.43
CA TYR A 44 0.01 0.92 -11.79
C TYR A 44 0.08 -0.21 -12.83
N TYR A 45 -1.08 -0.62 -13.33
CA TYR A 45 -1.26 -1.71 -14.31
C TYR A 45 -1.35 -1.19 -15.76
N GLY A 46 -0.42 -0.32 -16.15
CA GLY A 46 -0.28 0.17 -17.52
C GLY A 46 1.19 0.34 -17.87
N TYR A 47 1.48 0.91 -19.04
CA TYR A 47 2.85 1.26 -19.45
C TYR A 47 3.40 2.41 -18.59
N PRO A 48 4.43 2.18 -17.77
CA PRO A 48 4.98 3.19 -16.87
C PRO A 48 5.36 4.49 -17.60
N SER A 49 5.79 4.40 -18.85
CA SER A 49 6.15 5.55 -19.68
C SER A 49 4.97 6.48 -20.04
N LEU A 50 3.73 6.03 -19.85
CA LEU A 50 2.52 6.78 -20.15
C LEU A 50 1.82 7.37 -18.91
N VAL A 51 2.35 7.11 -17.71
CA VAL A 51 1.74 7.52 -16.44
C VAL A 51 1.40 9.01 -16.42
N ASN A 52 0.16 9.35 -16.05
CA ASN A 52 -0.38 10.72 -15.99
C ASN A 52 0.03 11.63 -17.17
N GLY A 53 -0.05 11.10 -18.40
CA GLY A 53 0.25 11.85 -19.62
C GLY A 53 1.74 12.13 -19.78
N SER A 54 2.61 11.23 -19.33
CA SER A 54 4.05 11.32 -19.56
C SER A 54 4.40 11.11 -21.04
N ASN A 55 3.54 10.44 -21.82
CA ASN A 55 3.68 10.31 -23.28
C ASN A 55 5.06 9.80 -23.74
N GLY A 56 5.71 8.94 -22.94
CA GLY A 56 7.05 8.43 -23.21
C GLY A 56 8.19 9.24 -22.58
N ASP A 57 7.92 10.35 -21.89
CA ASP A 57 8.91 11.12 -21.14
C ASP A 57 9.28 10.39 -19.83
N MET A 58 10.46 9.77 -19.81
CA MET A 58 10.96 9.01 -18.66
C MET A 58 11.22 9.89 -17.44
N GLU A 59 11.65 11.15 -17.62
CA GLU A 59 11.96 12.03 -16.48
C GLU A 59 10.68 12.50 -15.80
N LYS A 60 9.63 12.78 -16.60
CA LYS A 60 8.30 13.08 -16.09
C LYS A 60 7.68 11.88 -15.38
N ALA A 61 7.74 10.69 -15.99
CA ALA A 61 7.26 9.46 -15.37
C ALA A 61 7.99 9.16 -14.06
N ALA A 62 9.32 9.30 -14.04
CA ALA A 62 10.11 9.14 -12.83
C ALA A 62 9.72 10.16 -11.75
N SER A 63 9.31 11.39 -12.11
CA SER A 63 8.93 12.41 -11.13
C SER A 63 7.64 12.01 -10.41
N ILE A 64 6.72 11.37 -11.13
CA ILE A 64 5.48 10.87 -10.58
C ILE A 64 5.76 9.70 -9.62
N PHE A 65 6.56 8.72 -10.05
CA PHE A 65 6.86 7.54 -9.23
C PHE A 65 7.76 7.84 -8.02
N SER A 66 8.61 8.87 -8.08
CA SER A 66 9.44 9.30 -6.94
C SER A 66 8.63 9.85 -5.75
N ALA A 67 7.35 10.14 -5.95
CA ALA A 67 6.44 10.55 -4.88
C ALA A 67 5.93 9.38 -4.02
N TYR A 68 6.38 8.15 -4.29
CA TYR A 68 5.94 6.94 -3.59
C TYR A 68 7.14 6.20 -3.00
N ASP A 69 6.89 5.53 -1.87
CA ASP A 69 7.91 4.75 -1.17
C ASP A 69 7.93 3.31 -1.72
N VAL A 70 6.77 2.85 -2.22
CA VAL A 70 6.59 1.55 -2.85
C VAL A 70 5.84 1.73 -4.17
N VAL A 71 6.37 1.15 -5.25
CA VAL A 71 5.77 1.15 -6.58
C VAL A 71 5.62 -0.28 -7.07
N VAL A 72 4.42 -0.61 -7.53
CA VAL A 72 4.05 -1.90 -8.13
C VAL A 72 3.66 -1.65 -9.58
N TRP A 73 4.35 -2.29 -10.51
CA TRP A 73 4.00 -2.26 -11.93
C TRP A 73 3.27 -3.52 -12.38
N GLY A 74 2.55 -3.39 -13.48
CA GLY A 74 1.88 -4.51 -14.13
C GLY A 74 2.85 -5.53 -14.71
N ASP A 75 2.30 -6.71 -15.01
CA ASP A 75 2.98 -7.86 -15.60
C ASP A 75 3.38 -7.55 -17.07
N GLY A 76 4.38 -8.25 -17.58
CA GLY A 76 4.94 -8.03 -18.92
C GLY A 76 6.12 -7.05 -18.96
N ILE A 77 6.19 -6.11 -18.02
CA ILE A 77 7.20 -5.04 -18.03
C ILE A 77 8.58 -5.52 -17.58
N GLU A 78 8.63 -6.56 -16.76
CA GLU A 78 9.86 -7.23 -16.31
C GLU A 78 10.59 -7.97 -17.43
N PHE A 79 9.91 -8.22 -18.55
CA PHE A 79 10.41 -9.07 -19.61
C PHE A 79 11.03 -8.26 -20.75
N PRO A 80 12.29 -8.55 -21.12
CA PRO A 80 12.99 -7.82 -22.19
C PRO A 80 12.59 -8.26 -23.60
N ASP A 81 11.72 -9.28 -23.74
CA ASP A 81 11.43 -9.98 -24.98
C ASP A 81 9.96 -10.39 -25.12
N ARG A 82 9.56 -10.67 -26.37
CA ARG A 82 8.24 -11.22 -26.73
C ARG A 82 8.33 -12.74 -26.92
N GLU A 83 8.67 -13.48 -25.86
CA GLU A 83 8.77 -14.94 -25.91
C GLU A 83 7.43 -15.58 -26.32
N PRO A 84 7.39 -16.45 -27.35
CA PRO A 84 6.18 -17.17 -27.74
C PRO A 84 5.65 -18.06 -26.60
N GLY A 85 4.34 -17.98 -26.32
CA GLY A 85 3.68 -18.81 -25.31
C GLY A 85 3.72 -18.25 -23.88
N ARG A 86 4.44 -17.14 -23.63
CA ARG A 86 4.37 -16.39 -22.37
C ARG A 86 3.09 -15.55 -22.33
N PHE A 87 2.38 -15.57 -21.20
CA PHE A 87 1.24 -14.68 -20.96
C PHE A 87 1.36 -14.01 -19.59
N PRO A 88 1.37 -12.66 -19.53
CA PRO A 88 1.35 -11.74 -20.67
C PRO A 88 2.69 -11.73 -21.44
N PRO A 89 2.67 -11.31 -22.73
CA PRO A 89 3.90 -11.10 -23.47
C PRO A 89 4.69 -9.94 -22.87
N GLY A 90 6.02 -10.01 -22.96
CA GLY A 90 6.84 -8.85 -22.65
C GLY A 90 6.73 -7.75 -23.70
N ASP A 91 7.21 -6.55 -23.36
CA ASP A 91 7.40 -5.47 -24.32
C ASP A 91 8.85 -4.93 -24.23
N PRO A 92 9.72 -5.24 -25.20
CA PRO A 92 11.12 -4.83 -25.16
C PRO A 92 11.31 -3.32 -25.06
N GLU A 93 10.47 -2.53 -25.73
CA GLU A 93 10.60 -1.08 -25.74
C GLU A 93 10.17 -0.49 -24.39
N GLU A 94 9.04 -0.95 -23.87
CA GLU A 94 8.56 -0.50 -22.57
C GLU A 94 9.47 -1.00 -21.44
N HIS A 95 10.02 -2.21 -21.54
CA HIS A 95 11.01 -2.74 -20.60
C HIS A 95 12.24 -1.81 -20.52
N GLN A 96 12.78 -1.37 -21.65
CA GLN A 96 13.91 -0.43 -21.66
C GLN A 96 13.55 0.92 -21.05
N LYS A 97 12.34 1.44 -21.31
CA LYS A 97 11.86 2.69 -20.68
C LYS A 97 11.67 2.52 -19.18
N ALA A 98 11.11 1.39 -18.75
CA ALA A 98 10.90 1.03 -17.35
C ALA A 98 12.23 1.01 -16.58
N LEU A 99 13.28 0.42 -17.14
CA LEU A 99 14.63 0.45 -16.55
C LEU A 99 15.17 1.87 -16.40
N ARG A 100 14.98 2.74 -17.41
CA ARG A 100 15.39 4.15 -17.34
C ARG A 100 14.62 4.94 -16.30
N ILE A 101 13.31 4.70 -16.18
CA ILE A 101 12.46 5.30 -15.16
C ILE A 101 12.94 4.86 -13.76
N ILE A 102 13.20 3.57 -13.54
CA ILE A 102 13.71 3.05 -12.26
C ILE A 102 15.04 3.72 -11.91
N ALA A 103 15.96 3.85 -12.87
CA ALA A 103 17.24 4.51 -12.65
C ALA A 103 17.05 5.97 -12.22
N ALA A 104 16.24 6.75 -12.96
CA ALA A 104 15.95 8.14 -12.64
C ALA A 104 15.22 8.30 -11.29
N VAL A 105 14.36 7.36 -10.90
CA VAL A 105 13.72 7.36 -9.57
C VAL A 105 14.74 7.10 -8.49
N ARG A 106 15.67 6.15 -8.66
CA ARG A 106 16.71 5.85 -7.67
C ARG A 106 17.64 7.03 -7.41
N ASP A 107 17.91 7.83 -8.44
CA ASP A 107 18.71 9.06 -8.30
C ASP A 107 17.98 10.14 -7.47
N ARG A 108 16.65 10.19 -7.54
CA ARG A 108 15.81 11.20 -6.87
C ARG A 108 15.32 10.77 -5.49
N SER A 109 14.98 9.50 -5.36
CA SER A 109 14.37 8.87 -4.19
C SER A 109 14.93 7.44 -4.05
N PRO A 110 16.15 7.29 -3.49
CA PRO A 110 16.80 5.98 -3.35
C PRO A 110 16.04 5.03 -2.41
N GLY A 111 15.10 5.54 -1.61
CA GLY A 111 14.23 4.74 -0.74
C GLY A 111 13.00 4.16 -1.45
N THR A 112 12.75 4.49 -2.72
CA THR A 112 11.61 3.94 -3.47
C THR A 112 11.89 2.51 -3.91
N HIS A 113 11.03 1.58 -3.49
CA HIS A 113 11.12 0.17 -3.85
C HIS A 113 10.17 -0.18 -5.01
N PHE A 114 10.67 -0.95 -5.98
CA PHE A 114 9.89 -1.42 -7.13
C PHE A 114 9.60 -2.91 -7.00
N TYR A 115 8.36 -3.29 -7.27
CA TYR A 115 7.89 -4.67 -7.32
C TYR A 115 7.15 -4.92 -8.64
N GLY A 116 7.17 -6.18 -9.07
CA GLY A 116 6.39 -6.65 -10.21
C GLY A 116 4.93 -6.90 -9.86
N TYR A 117 4.22 -7.51 -10.80
CA TYR A 117 2.79 -7.75 -10.73
C TYR A 117 2.31 -8.39 -9.43
N VAL A 118 1.22 -7.84 -8.88
CA VAL A 118 0.44 -8.45 -7.81
C VAL A 118 -0.84 -9.02 -8.40
N CYS A 119 -1.04 -10.32 -8.25
CA CYS A 119 -2.27 -10.99 -8.66
C CYS A 119 -3.44 -10.53 -7.76
N LEU A 120 -4.35 -9.73 -8.30
CA LEU A 120 -5.58 -9.30 -7.60
C LEU A 120 -6.81 -10.16 -7.94
N GLY A 121 -6.61 -11.32 -8.57
CA GLY A 121 -7.67 -12.24 -8.97
C GLY A 121 -7.13 -13.44 -9.75
N GLU A 122 -8.04 -14.24 -10.33
CA GLU A 122 -7.64 -15.34 -11.20
C GLU A 122 -7.11 -14.80 -12.54
N ILE A 123 -5.88 -15.17 -12.89
CA ILE A 123 -5.34 -14.95 -14.23
C ILE A 123 -6.06 -15.94 -15.16
N PRO A 124 -6.79 -15.47 -16.20
CA PRO A 124 -7.35 -16.38 -17.18
C PRO A 124 -6.21 -17.14 -17.86
N SER A 125 -6.18 -18.47 -17.73
CA SER A 125 -5.40 -19.29 -18.65
C SER A 125 -5.96 -19.10 -20.06
N ALA A 126 -5.12 -19.30 -21.09
CA ALA A 126 -5.53 -19.23 -22.50
C ALA A 126 -6.72 -20.15 -22.85
N GLU A 127 -7.09 -21.06 -21.94
CA GLU A 127 -8.16 -22.03 -22.06
C GLU A 127 -9.50 -21.60 -21.43
N ARG A 128 -9.61 -20.38 -20.89
CA ARG A 128 -10.82 -19.96 -20.18
C ARG A 128 -11.96 -19.60 -21.16
N GLU A 129 -12.76 -20.62 -21.45
CA GLU A 129 -14.11 -20.61 -22.01
C GLU A 129 -14.84 -19.26 -21.77
N ARG A 130 -15.38 -18.68 -22.85
CA ARG A 130 -16.21 -17.46 -22.83
C ARG A 130 -17.45 -17.66 -21.95
N LYS A 131 -17.33 -17.55 -20.64
CA LYS A 131 -18.47 -17.37 -19.74
C LYS A 131 -18.90 -15.91 -19.79
N SER A 132 -19.56 -15.55 -20.89
CA SER A 132 -20.35 -14.32 -20.97
C SER A 132 -21.54 -14.46 -20.02
N LEU A 133 -21.80 -13.45 -19.19
CA LEU A 133 -23.06 -13.36 -18.46
C LEU A 133 -24.19 -13.39 -19.48
N THR A 134 -25.13 -14.33 -19.29
CA THR A 134 -26.33 -14.36 -20.13
C THR A 134 -27.29 -13.26 -19.68
N PRO A 135 -28.18 -12.73 -20.54
CA PRO A 135 -29.15 -11.71 -20.16
C PRO A 135 -30.06 -12.06 -18.97
N LYS A 136 -30.07 -13.33 -18.54
CA LYS A 136 -30.83 -13.82 -17.37
C LYS A 136 -30.08 -13.64 -16.04
N GLN A 137 -28.84 -13.18 -16.06
CA GLN A 137 -27.97 -12.99 -14.89
C GLN A 137 -27.70 -11.51 -14.57
N ILE A 138 -28.45 -10.61 -15.21
CA ILE A 138 -28.49 -9.16 -14.96
C ILE A 138 -29.88 -8.83 -14.42
#